data_AF-A0A974H577-F1
#
_entry.id   AF-A0A974H577-F1
#
_cell.length_a   1.000
_cell.length_b   1.000
_cell.length_c   1.000
_cell.angle_alpha   90.00
_cell.angle_beta   90.00
_cell.angle_gamma   90.00
#
_symmetry.space_group_name_H-M   'P 1'
#
loop_
_entity.id
_entity.type
_entity.pdbx_description
1 polymer ?
#
loop_
_entity_poly.entity_id
_entity_poly.type
_entity_poly.pdbx_seq_one_letter_code
_entity_poly.pdbx_strand_id
1 'polypeptide(L)'
;MLLTNYREALHQGRLRQSFALEPIAIYYFFYPHPIIFVQSEAEAAVAMNKQDMADEALFLLLHNEIISCVYKAEGDADNGKCITKLENMGFRVGQGLTERSTKDTARFKDELDIMKFVCKDFWTTVFKKQIDNLRTNHQGIYVLQDNKFRLITQMSAGKQYLEHAPKYLAFSCGLIRGGLSNLGIKSIVTAEVSVMPACKFQVMIQKL
;
A
#
# COMPACT_ATOMS: atom_id res chain seq x y z
N MET A 1 32.67 11.51 -44.27
CA MET A 1 34.05 11.10 -44.62
C MET A 1 34.63 10.27 -43.47
N LEU A 2 33.95 9.17 -43.11
CA LEU A 2 34.20 8.38 -41.88
C LEU A 2 34.13 6.86 -42.14
N LEU A 3 34.37 6.44 -43.39
CA LEU A 3 34.38 5.02 -43.78
C LEU A 3 35.78 4.49 -44.09
N THR A 4 36.82 5.30 -43.89
CA THR A 4 38.21 4.89 -44.19
C THR A 4 38.97 4.35 -42.97
N ASN A 5 38.46 4.54 -41.75
CA ASN A 5 39.21 4.21 -40.51
C ASN A 5 38.79 2.90 -39.82
N TYR A 6 37.83 2.13 -40.35
CA TYR A 6 37.45 0.83 -39.77
C TYR A 6 38.26 -0.35 -40.31
N ARG A 7 39.04 -0.17 -41.39
CA ARG A 7 39.83 -1.24 -42.01
C ARG A 7 41.24 -1.39 -41.42
N GLU A 8 41.71 -0.45 -40.61
CA GLU A 8 43.03 -0.52 -39.94
C GLU A 8 42.96 -1.03 -38.49
N ALA A 9 41.78 -1.04 -37.85
CA ALA A 9 41.62 -1.50 -36.48
C ALA A 9 41.56 -3.05 -36.33
N LEU A 10 41.49 -3.79 -37.43
CA LEU A 10 41.45 -5.27 -37.43
C LEU A 10 42.83 -5.94 -37.46
N HIS A 11 43.93 -5.19 -37.58
CA HIS A 11 45.28 -5.75 -37.72
C HIS A 11 46.13 -5.76 -36.43
N GLN A 12 45.61 -5.27 -35.31
CA GLN A 12 46.34 -5.27 -34.04
C GLN A 12 45.43 -5.78 -32.93
N GLY A 13 45.39 -7.11 -32.78
CA GLY A 13 44.63 -7.81 -31.75
C GLY A 13 45.06 -7.44 -30.33
N ARG A 14 44.45 -6.37 -29.78
CA ARG A 14 44.44 -6.04 -28.36
C ARG A 14 43.42 -4.92 -28.17
N LEU A 15 42.30 -5.24 -27.51
CA LEU A 15 41.69 -4.42 -26.46
C LEU A 15 40.55 -5.24 -25.83
N ARG A 16 40.87 -5.82 -24.67
CA ARG A 16 39.88 -6.28 -23.70
C ARG A 16 39.17 -5.04 -23.15
N GLN A 17 37.85 -4.99 -23.19
CA GLN A 17 37.04 -4.56 -22.04
C GLN A 17 35.56 -4.88 -22.25
N SER A 18 35.08 -5.66 -21.30
CA SER A 18 33.71 -6.02 -20.97
C SER A 18 32.73 -4.85 -21.01
N PHE A 19 31.72 -4.93 -21.87
CA PHE A 19 30.38 -4.40 -21.60
C PHE A 19 29.36 -5.45 -22.06
N ALA A 20 28.79 -6.15 -21.07
CA ALA A 20 27.64 -7.02 -21.27
C ALA A 20 26.38 -6.14 -21.44
N LEU A 21 25.82 -6.15 -22.63
CA LEU A 21 24.43 -5.78 -22.89
C LEU A 21 23.83 -6.93 -23.72
N GLU A 22 22.83 -7.58 -23.14
CA GLU A 22 22.16 -8.75 -23.70
C GLU A 22 21.44 -8.43 -25.02
N PRO A 23 21.40 -9.36 -25.98
CA PRO A 23 20.68 -9.18 -27.23
C PRO A 23 19.18 -9.48 -27.06
N ILE A 24 18.36 -8.47 -27.38
CA ILE A 24 16.94 -8.64 -27.72
C ILE A 24 16.91 -9.49 -29.00
N ALA A 25 16.46 -10.74 -28.88
CA ALA A 25 16.27 -11.63 -30.01
C ALA A 25 15.09 -11.15 -30.86
N ILE A 26 15.43 -10.57 -31.99
CA ILE A 26 14.55 -10.23 -33.11
C ILE A 26 14.07 -11.56 -33.73
N TYR A 27 12.87 -12.02 -33.36
CA TYR A 27 12.14 -13.03 -34.13
C TYR A 27 11.22 -12.32 -35.12
N TYR A 28 11.68 -12.10 -36.34
CA TYR A 28 10.82 -11.86 -37.51
C TYR A 28 10.89 -13.08 -38.43
N PHE A 29 9.84 -13.89 -38.41
CA PHE A 29 9.56 -14.82 -39.52
C PHE A 29 8.14 -14.55 -40.04
N PHE A 30 8.11 -14.03 -41.27
CA PHE A 30 7.09 -14.17 -42.31
C PHE A 30 5.69 -14.69 -41.93
N TYR A 31 4.67 -13.82 -41.96
CA TYR A 31 3.29 -14.16 -42.34
C TYR A 31 2.58 -12.95 -43.00
N PRO A 32 1.88 -13.12 -44.14
CA PRO A 32 1.13 -12.03 -44.78
C PRO A 32 -0.36 -12.03 -44.36
N HIS A 33 -0.75 -11.07 -43.50
CA HIS A 33 -2.10 -10.52 -43.16
C HIS A 33 -3.27 -11.46 -42.75
N PRO A 34 -4.29 -11.00 -41.97
CA PRO A 34 -4.66 -9.62 -41.58
C PRO A 34 -4.74 -9.36 -40.05
N ILE A 35 -4.66 -8.07 -39.71
CA ILE A 35 -5.21 -7.35 -38.53
C ILE A 35 -5.90 -8.24 -37.48
N ILE A 36 -5.35 -8.30 -36.25
CA ILE A 36 -6.03 -8.36 -34.93
C ILE A 36 -4.99 -8.81 -33.86
N PHE A 37 -4.95 -8.10 -32.72
CA PHE A 37 -4.27 -8.44 -31.45
C PHE A 37 -2.74 -8.33 -31.33
N VAL A 38 -2.20 -7.10 -31.38
CA VAL A 38 -1.00 -6.76 -30.57
C VAL A 38 -1.18 -5.35 -29.97
N GLN A 39 -2.26 -5.13 -29.22
CA GLN A 39 -2.29 -4.09 -28.18
C GLN A 39 -1.64 -4.71 -26.93
N SER A 40 -0.33 -4.98 -27.02
CA SER A 40 0.36 -5.84 -26.07
C SER A 40 0.87 -5.04 -24.87
N GLU A 41 0.40 -5.43 -23.68
CA GLU A 41 0.96 -5.17 -22.34
C GLU A 41 1.05 -3.70 -21.87
N ALA A 42 1.61 -2.77 -22.64
CA ALA A 42 1.75 -1.37 -22.23
C ALA A 42 0.39 -0.67 -22.08
N GLU A 43 -0.53 -0.90 -23.02
CA GLU A 43 -1.88 -0.33 -22.94
C GLU A 43 -2.70 -0.97 -21.82
N ALA A 44 -2.53 -2.28 -21.59
CA ALA A 44 -3.14 -2.98 -20.46
C ALA A 44 -2.60 -2.46 -19.12
N ALA A 45 -1.29 -2.24 -19.00
CA ALA A 45 -0.67 -1.65 -17.80
C ALA A 45 -1.13 -0.20 -17.57
N VAL A 46 -1.27 0.60 -18.63
CA VAL A 46 -1.79 1.97 -18.54
C VAL A 46 -3.28 1.99 -18.16
N ALA A 47 -4.09 1.09 -18.72
CA ALA A 47 -5.51 0.96 -18.38
C ALA A 47 -5.68 0.47 -16.93
N MET A 48 -4.88 -0.51 -16.50
CA MET A 48 -4.86 -1.02 -15.13
C MET A 48 -4.46 0.08 -14.14
N ASN A 49 -3.43 0.88 -14.47
CA ASN A 49 -3.02 2.04 -13.65
C ASN A 49 -4.11 3.12 -13.58
N LYS A 50 -4.84 3.39 -14.69
CA LYS A 50 -5.99 4.30 -14.68
C LYS A 50 -7.14 3.80 -13.80
N GLN A 51 -7.42 2.49 -13.84
CA GLN A 51 -8.45 1.86 -13.01
C GLN A 51 -8.08 1.91 -11.53
N ASP A 52 -6.83 1.58 -11.19
CA ASP A 52 -6.32 1.67 -9.81
C ASP A 52 -6.42 3.11 -9.28
N MET A 53 -6.08 4.11 -10.08
CA MET A 53 -6.21 5.53 -9.71
C MET A 53 -7.68 5.96 -9.48
N ALA A 54 -8.61 5.45 -10.29
CA ALA A 54 -10.04 5.76 -10.15
C ALA A 54 -10.62 5.10 -8.89
N ASP A 55 -10.30 3.83 -8.64
CA ASP A 55 -10.75 3.09 -7.46
C ASP A 55 -10.17 3.72 -6.17
N GLU A 56 -8.91 4.16 -6.20
CA GLU A 56 -8.30 4.90 -5.10
C GLU A 56 -9.02 6.23 -4.82
N ALA A 57 -9.35 7.00 -5.85
CA ALA A 57 -10.07 8.26 -5.70
C ALA A 57 -11.46 8.04 -5.07
N LEU A 58 -12.19 7.01 -5.50
CA LEU A 58 -13.49 6.65 -4.95
C LEU A 58 -13.38 6.29 -3.46
N PHE A 59 -12.38 5.48 -3.09
CA PHE A 59 -12.16 5.13 -1.69
C PHE A 59 -11.83 6.34 -0.82
N LEU A 60 -10.97 7.25 -1.31
CA LEU A 60 -10.62 8.49 -0.61
C LEU A 60 -11.84 9.41 -0.41
N LEU A 61 -12.65 9.60 -1.46
CA LEU A 61 -13.87 10.40 -1.39
C LEU A 61 -14.88 9.79 -0.43
N LEU A 62 -15.11 8.47 -0.51
CA LEU A 62 -16.00 7.76 0.39
C LEU A 62 -15.53 7.86 1.85
N HIS A 63 -14.24 7.66 2.10
CA HIS A 63 -13.66 7.78 3.43
C HIS A 63 -13.90 9.18 4.02
N ASN A 64 -13.66 10.23 3.23
CA ASN A 64 -13.91 11.61 3.65
C ASN A 64 -15.40 11.87 3.93
N GLU A 65 -16.29 11.34 3.11
CA GLU A 65 -17.73 11.52 3.31
C GLU A 65 -18.25 10.73 4.51
N ILE A 66 -17.73 9.53 4.78
CA ILE A 66 -18.06 8.76 6.00
C ILE A 66 -17.67 9.55 7.25
N ILE A 67 -16.48 10.16 7.28
CA ILE A 67 -16.04 11.02 8.39
C ILE A 67 -16.99 12.20 8.53
N SER A 68 -17.25 12.93 7.43
CA SER A 68 -18.18 14.06 7.40
C SER A 68 -19.57 13.69 7.94
N CYS A 69 -20.11 12.56 7.51
CA CYS A 69 -21.41 12.04 7.93
C CYS A 69 -21.45 11.69 9.43
N VAL A 70 -20.43 10.98 9.93
CA VAL A 70 -20.34 10.61 11.35
C VAL A 70 -20.27 11.84 12.25
N TYR A 71 -19.43 12.82 11.91
CA TYR A 71 -19.28 14.04 12.72
C TYR A 71 -20.52 14.94 12.66
N LYS A 72 -21.20 15.02 11.51
CA LYS A 72 -22.49 15.73 11.39
C LYS A 72 -23.59 15.08 12.25
N ALA A 73 -23.61 13.76 12.35
CA ALA A 73 -24.66 13.03 13.04
C ALA A 73 -24.53 13.07 14.58
N GLU A 74 -23.30 12.98 15.10
CA GLU A 74 -23.05 12.94 16.56
C GLU A 74 -22.93 14.35 17.18
N GLY A 75 -22.71 15.39 16.36
CA GLY A 75 -22.42 16.76 16.80
C GLY A 75 -20.96 16.93 17.25
N ASP A 76 -20.41 18.13 17.06
CA ASP A 76 -18.97 18.43 17.30
C ASP A 76 -18.49 18.19 18.75
N ALA A 77 -19.40 17.98 19.70
CA ALA A 77 -19.08 17.87 21.13
C ALA A 77 -18.59 16.47 21.58
N ASP A 78 -18.78 15.41 20.79
CA ASP A 78 -18.40 14.04 21.19
C ASP A 78 -17.43 13.36 20.22
N ASN A 79 -16.25 13.97 20.10
CA ASN A 79 -15.16 13.47 19.27
C ASN A 79 -14.79 12.00 19.60
N GLY A 80 -14.87 11.61 20.88
CA GLY A 80 -14.59 10.23 21.31
C GLY A 80 -15.56 9.21 20.70
N LYS A 81 -16.86 9.51 20.70
CA LYS A 81 -17.87 8.64 20.05
C LYS A 81 -17.67 8.57 18.54
N CYS A 82 -17.41 9.70 17.87
CA CYS A 82 -17.12 9.72 16.42
C CYS A 82 -15.95 8.80 16.06
N ILE A 83 -14.83 8.92 16.79
CA ILE A 83 -13.64 8.10 16.60
C ILE A 83 -13.97 6.61 16.80
N THR A 84 -14.68 6.27 17.87
CA THR A 84 -15.08 4.89 18.17
C THR A 84 -15.99 4.31 17.07
N LYS A 85 -16.90 5.11 16.51
CA LYS A 85 -17.78 4.68 15.42
C LYS A 85 -17.02 4.41 14.14
N LEU A 86 -16.10 5.30 13.76
CA LEU A 86 -15.22 5.14 12.59
C LEU A 86 -14.31 3.91 12.73
N GLU A 87 -13.74 3.72 13.92
CA GLU A 87 -12.92 2.55 14.25
C GLU A 87 -13.72 1.26 14.11
N ASN A 88 -14.94 1.19 14.65
CA ASN A 88 -15.80 0.00 14.54
C ASN A 88 -16.21 -0.30 13.08
N MET A 89 -16.43 0.73 12.26
CA MET A 89 -16.66 0.53 10.82
C MET A 89 -15.43 -0.11 10.16
N GLY A 90 -14.24 0.42 10.45
CA GLY A 90 -12.97 -0.14 10.01
C GLY A 90 -12.76 -1.58 10.49
N PHE A 91 -13.12 -1.88 11.73
CA PHE A 91 -13.01 -3.22 12.31
C PHE A 91 -13.78 -4.26 11.48
N ARG A 92 -15.03 -3.98 11.15
CA ARG A 92 -15.85 -4.89 10.34
C ARG A 92 -15.28 -5.09 8.94
N VAL A 93 -14.80 -4.01 8.32
CA VAL A 93 -14.15 -4.08 7.00
C VAL A 93 -12.86 -4.89 7.06
N GLY A 94 -12.06 -4.70 8.10
CA GLY A 94 -10.81 -5.43 8.33
C GLY A 94 -11.02 -6.93 8.47
N GLN A 95 -12.07 -7.36 9.17
CA GLN A 95 -12.44 -8.78 9.25
C GLN A 95 -12.71 -9.37 7.87
N GLY A 96 -13.62 -8.77 7.10
CA GLY A 96 -13.98 -9.27 5.77
C GLY A 96 -12.82 -9.24 4.77
N LEU A 97 -11.94 -8.23 4.84
CA LEU A 97 -10.73 -8.17 4.03
C LEU A 97 -9.78 -9.32 4.35
N THR A 98 -9.55 -9.60 5.64
CA THR A 98 -8.70 -10.73 6.04
C THR A 98 -9.32 -12.06 5.62
N GLU A 99 -10.61 -12.29 5.86
CA GLU A 99 -11.30 -13.53 5.44
C GLU A 99 -11.09 -13.82 3.95
N ARG A 100 -11.22 -12.80 3.10
CA ARG A 100 -10.99 -12.93 1.66
C ARG A 100 -9.51 -13.15 1.32
N SER A 101 -8.61 -12.42 1.97
CA SER A 101 -7.19 -12.39 1.62
C SER A 101 -6.40 -13.59 2.16
N THR A 102 -6.92 -14.28 3.18
CA THR A 102 -6.23 -15.44 3.77
C THR A 102 -6.85 -16.79 3.39
N LYS A 103 -7.81 -16.81 2.47
CA LYS A 103 -8.51 -18.03 2.04
C LYS A 103 -7.55 -19.12 1.54
N ASP A 104 -6.55 -18.72 0.76
CA ASP A 104 -5.57 -19.63 0.15
C ASP A 104 -4.17 -19.49 0.78
N THR A 105 -4.08 -18.79 1.92
CA THR A 105 -2.82 -18.51 2.61
C THR A 105 -2.49 -19.66 3.56
N ALA A 106 -1.24 -20.13 3.52
CA ALA A 106 -0.74 -21.09 4.49
C ALA A 106 -0.90 -20.56 5.92
N ARG A 107 -1.14 -21.45 6.89
CA ARG A 107 -1.30 -21.05 8.29
C ARG A 107 -0.08 -20.26 8.77
N PHE A 108 -0.34 -19.13 9.42
CA PHE A 108 0.70 -18.33 10.06
C PHE A 108 1.35 -19.13 11.19
N LYS A 109 2.69 -19.05 11.28
CA LYS A 109 3.46 -19.82 12.26
C LYS A 109 3.47 -19.15 13.63
N ASP A 110 3.56 -17.83 13.64
CA ASP A 110 3.66 -17.02 14.84
C ASP A 110 3.04 -15.62 14.64
N GLU A 111 3.00 -14.87 15.74
CA GLU A 111 2.50 -13.50 15.80
C GLU A 111 3.25 -12.54 14.86
N LEU A 112 4.56 -12.74 14.69
CA LEU A 112 5.39 -11.89 13.85
C LEU A 112 5.06 -12.11 12.36
N ASP A 113 4.79 -13.34 11.95
CA ASP A 113 4.34 -13.67 10.59
C ASP A 113 2.98 -13.06 10.28
N ILE A 114 2.06 -13.01 11.27
CA ILE A 114 0.80 -12.27 11.14
C ILE A 114 1.06 -10.78 10.95
N MET A 115 1.95 -10.18 11.73
CA MET A 115 2.30 -8.75 11.59
C MET A 115 2.94 -8.44 10.24
N LYS A 116 3.76 -9.35 9.69
CA LYS A 116 4.32 -9.21 8.33
C LYS A 116 3.21 -9.24 7.28
N PHE A 117 2.24 -10.14 7.39
CA PHE A 117 1.07 -10.16 6.51
C PHE A 117 0.29 -8.84 6.58
N VAL A 118 0.07 -8.30 7.78
CA VAL A 118 -0.59 -7.00 7.95
C VAL A 118 0.20 -5.90 7.23
N CYS A 119 1.52 -5.85 7.41
CA CYS A 119 2.38 -4.82 6.82
C CYS A 119 2.53 -4.92 5.30
N LYS A 120 2.38 -6.13 4.74
CA LYS A 120 2.63 -6.40 3.32
C LYS A 120 1.32 -6.57 2.58
N ASP A 121 0.71 -7.74 2.67
CA ASP A 121 -0.43 -8.14 1.87
C ASP A 121 -1.70 -7.35 2.23
N PHE A 122 -2.01 -7.24 3.53
CA PHE A 122 -3.20 -6.53 3.97
C PHE A 122 -3.11 -5.03 3.66
N TRP A 123 -1.99 -4.37 4.02
CA TRP A 123 -1.78 -2.95 3.72
C TRP A 123 -1.77 -2.67 2.22
N THR A 124 -1.16 -3.55 1.41
CA THR A 124 -1.14 -3.41 -0.05
C THR A 124 -2.53 -3.58 -0.65
N THR A 125 -3.36 -4.44 -0.07
CA THR A 125 -4.74 -4.63 -0.53
C THR A 125 -5.57 -3.35 -0.41
N VAL A 126 -5.39 -2.60 0.70
CA VAL A 126 -6.15 -1.38 0.98
C VAL A 126 -5.52 -0.13 0.37
N PHE A 127 -4.20 0.04 0.54
CA PHE A 127 -3.49 1.28 0.22
C PHE A 127 -2.51 1.15 -0.94
N LYS A 128 -2.50 0.00 -1.64
CA LYS A 128 -1.65 -0.25 -2.82
C LYS A 128 -0.16 0.03 -2.55
N LYS A 129 0.26 -0.14 -1.29
CA LYS A 129 1.65 -0.04 -0.82
C LYS A 129 1.83 -0.87 0.45
N GLN A 130 3.08 -1.18 0.78
CA GLN A 130 3.45 -1.79 2.07
C GLN A 130 3.69 -0.72 3.14
N ILE A 131 3.64 -1.13 4.40
CA ILE A 131 4.15 -0.34 5.53
C ILE A 131 5.66 -0.11 5.35
N ASP A 132 6.11 1.11 5.58
CA ASP A 132 7.51 1.51 5.35
C ASP A 132 8.45 0.99 6.45
N ASN A 133 7.98 0.92 7.70
CA ASN A 133 8.78 0.43 8.82
C ASN A 133 7.93 -0.34 9.84
N LEU A 134 8.37 -1.54 10.20
CA LEU A 134 7.82 -2.32 11.31
C LEU A 134 8.84 -2.37 12.44
N ARG A 135 8.44 -1.90 13.62
CA ARG A 135 9.22 -2.03 14.86
C ARG A 135 8.44 -2.85 15.88
N THR A 136 9.14 -3.56 16.76
CA THR A 136 8.54 -4.27 17.88
C THR A 136 9.42 -4.18 19.11
N ASN A 137 8.82 -4.21 20.29
CA ASN A 137 9.56 -4.38 21.55
C ASN A 137 9.68 -5.85 21.97
N HIS A 138 9.23 -6.81 21.14
CA HIS A 138 9.18 -8.25 21.45
C HIS A 138 8.33 -8.60 22.69
N GLN A 139 7.55 -7.65 23.21
CA GLN A 139 6.68 -7.82 24.37
C GLN A 139 5.20 -7.57 24.02
N GLY A 140 4.85 -7.69 22.73
CA GLY A 140 3.47 -7.53 22.24
C GLY A 140 3.12 -6.11 21.78
N ILE A 141 4.09 -5.19 21.68
CA ILE A 141 3.88 -3.86 21.07
C ILE A 141 4.59 -3.82 19.72
N TYR A 142 3.84 -3.46 18.69
CA TYR A 142 4.32 -3.23 17.33
C TYR A 142 4.02 -1.80 16.91
N VAL A 143 4.91 -1.22 16.11
CA VAL A 143 4.73 0.12 15.53
C VAL A 143 4.91 -0.01 14.02
N LEU A 144 3.83 0.28 13.29
CA LEU A 144 3.75 0.27 11.84
C LEU A 144 3.79 1.71 11.35
N GLN A 145 4.83 2.09 10.63
CA GLN A 145 5.01 3.45 10.13
C GLN A 145 4.71 3.50 8.62
N ASP A 146 3.82 4.41 8.24
CA ASP A 146 3.59 4.78 6.85
C ASP A 146 4.05 6.24 6.64
N ASN A 147 5.05 6.44 5.79
CA ASN A 147 5.66 7.73 5.54
C ASN A 147 4.81 8.65 4.65
N LYS A 148 3.89 8.08 3.87
CA LYS A 148 3.06 8.77 2.88
C LYS A 148 1.66 8.22 2.94
N PHE A 149 1.01 8.41 4.08
CA PHE A 149 -0.27 7.78 4.33
C PHE A 149 -1.36 8.41 3.46
N ARG A 150 -1.96 7.60 2.58
CA ARG A 150 -2.79 8.12 1.48
C ARG A 150 -3.99 8.93 1.95
N LEU A 151 -4.64 8.53 3.05
CA LEU A 151 -5.85 9.19 3.56
C LEU A 151 -5.60 10.63 4.05
N ILE A 152 -4.36 10.98 4.36
CA ILE A 152 -3.99 12.33 4.85
C ILE A 152 -3.03 13.05 3.89
N THR A 153 -2.67 12.44 2.75
CA THR A 153 -1.71 13.03 1.80
C THR A 153 -2.25 14.31 1.14
N GLN A 154 -3.56 14.43 0.99
CA GLN A 154 -4.21 15.64 0.44
C GLN A 154 -4.33 16.79 1.46
N MET A 155 -3.98 16.57 2.72
CA MET A 155 -4.00 17.61 3.75
C MET A 155 -2.71 18.42 3.65
N SER A 156 -2.82 19.75 3.49
CA SER A 156 -1.63 20.61 3.45
C SER A 156 -0.81 20.49 4.75
N ALA A 157 0.51 20.63 4.66
CA ALA A 157 1.46 20.34 5.74
C ALA A 157 1.41 21.32 6.96
N GLY A 158 0.30 22.03 7.16
CA GLY A 158 0.11 22.94 8.28
C GLY A 158 -0.18 22.22 9.59
N LYS A 159 0.40 22.71 10.70
CA LYS A 159 0.18 22.17 12.06
C LYS A 159 -1.29 22.12 12.48
N GLN A 160 -2.12 23.01 11.95
CA GLN A 160 -3.57 23.06 12.14
C GLN A 160 -4.31 21.75 11.78
N TYR A 161 -3.74 20.95 10.88
CA TYR A 161 -4.36 19.67 10.48
C TYR A 161 -3.96 18.50 11.39
N LEU A 162 -2.95 18.66 12.24
CA LEU A 162 -2.50 17.61 13.16
C LEU A 162 -3.57 17.31 14.21
N GLU A 163 -4.27 18.32 14.70
CA GLU A 163 -5.36 18.16 15.68
C GLU A 163 -6.53 17.34 15.11
N HIS A 164 -6.76 17.47 13.80
CA HIS A 164 -7.81 16.73 13.10
C HIS A 164 -7.34 15.39 12.53
N ALA A 165 -6.03 15.13 12.48
CA ALA A 165 -5.48 13.90 11.91
C ALA A 165 -6.04 12.60 12.51
N PRO A 166 -6.30 12.49 13.83
CA PRO A 166 -6.80 11.26 14.43
C PRO A 166 -8.11 10.74 13.80
N LYS A 167 -8.99 11.64 13.35
CA LYS A 167 -10.27 11.25 12.72
C LYS A 167 -10.09 10.53 11.39
N TYR A 168 -9.04 10.86 10.65
CA TYR A 168 -8.69 10.21 9.38
C TYR A 168 -7.96 8.88 9.59
N LEU A 169 -7.43 8.63 10.78
CA LEU A 169 -6.71 7.39 11.11
C LEU A 169 -7.63 6.36 11.79
N ALA A 170 -8.70 6.80 12.47
CA ALA A 170 -9.58 5.95 13.26
C ALA A 170 -10.10 4.73 12.49
N PHE A 171 -10.56 4.94 11.25
CA PHE A 171 -11.00 3.84 10.38
C PHE A 171 -9.87 2.83 10.11
N SER A 172 -8.65 3.31 9.91
CA SER A 172 -7.49 2.45 9.63
C SER A 172 -6.99 1.71 10.87
N CYS A 173 -7.12 2.29 12.07
CA CYS A 173 -6.93 1.56 13.33
C CYS A 173 -7.91 0.38 13.41
N GLY A 174 -9.16 0.63 13.03
CA GLY A 174 -10.20 -0.39 12.90
C GLY A 174 -9.83 -1.49 11.94
N LEU A 175 -9.40 -1.15 10.72
CA LEU A 175 -8.97 -2.14 9.71
C LEU A 175 -7.92 -3.10 10.28
N ILE A 176 -6.87 -2.56 10.91
CA ILE A 176 -5.81 -3.38 11.51
C ILE A 176 -6.38 -4.25 12.64
N ARG A 177 -7.15 -3.67 13.57
CA ARG A 177 -7.72 -4.40 14.70
C ARG A 177 -8.66 -5.53 14.24
N GLY A 178 -9.51 -5.26 13.27
CA GLY A 178 -10.43 -6.22 12.67
C GLY A 178 -9.70 -7.35 11.96
N GLY A 179 -8.70 -6.99 11.16
CA GLY A 179 -7.88 -7.97 10.46
C GLY A 179 -7.13 -8.90 11.41
N LEU A 180 -6.55 -8.35 12.48
CA LEU A 180 -5.87 -9.13 13.54
C LEU A 180 -6.86 -10.00 14.34
N SER A 181 -8.04 -9.47 14.66
CA SER A 181 -9.07 -10.23 15.37
C SER A 181 -9.52 -11.45 14.57
N ASN A 182 -9.60 -11.34 13.24
CA ASN A 182 -9.93 -12.46 12.35
C ASN A 182 -8.84 -13.54 12.32
N LEU A 183 -7.60 -13.18 12.64
CA LEU A 183 -6.46 -14.09 12.78
C LEU A 183 -6.28 -14.59 14.22
N GLY A 184 -7.22 -14.31 15.12
CA GLY A 184 -7.19 -14.74 16.51
C GLY A 184 -6.39 -13.85 17.45
N ILE A 185 -5.91 -12.67 17.00
CA ILE A 185 -5.16 -11.73 17.84
C ILE A 185 -6.09 -10.61 18.33
N LYS A 186 -6.34 -10.59 19.65
CA LYS A 186 -6.96 -9.44 20.31
C LYS A 186 -5.93 -8.33 20.49
N SER A 187 -6.26 -7.12 20.04
CA SER A 187 -5.35 -5.99 20.08
C SER A 187 -6.06 -4.66 20.30
N ILE A 188 -5.31 -3.69 20.82
CA ILE A 188 -5.64 -2.28 20.84
C ILE A 188 -4.76 -1.60 19.79
N VAL A 189 -5.37 -0.84 18.88
CA VAL A 189 -4.64 -0.10 17.84
C VAL A 189 -4.87 1.39 18.04
N THR A 190 -3.78 2.13 18.22
CA THR A 190 -3.78 3.60 18.28
C THR A 190 -2.96 4.15 17.12
N ALA A 191 -3.20 5.40 16.74
CA ALA A 191 -2.44 6.05 15.69
C ALA A 191 -2.10 7.49 16.02
N GLU A 192 -0.95 7.92 15.55
CA GLU A 192 -0.47 9.30 15.69
C GLU A 192 0.15 9.80 14.38
N VAL A 193 0.12 11.13 14.21
CA VAL A 193 0.79 11.84 13.12
C VAL A 193 1.73 12.84 13.75
N SER A 194 3.04 12.58 13.69
CA SER A 194 4.04 13.54 14.15
C SER A 194 4.38 14.57 13.06
N VAL A 195 4.41 14.14 11.80
CA VAL A 195 4.76 14.97 10.64
C VAL A 195 3.88 14.54 9.47
N MET A 196 3.07 15.44 8.93
CA MET A 196 2.26 15.14 7.74
C MET A 196 3.17 14.88 6.52
N PRO A 197 2.86 13.89 5.66
CA PRO A 197 1.74 12.94 5.71
C PRO A 197 2.10 11.59 6.36
N ALA A 198 3.13 11.53 7.20
CA ALA A 198 3.58 10.31 7.86
C ALA A 198 2.77 10.02 9.12
N CYS A 199 2.36 8.76 9.30
CA CYS A 199 1.67 8.30 10.49
C CYS A 199 2.31 7.03 11.06
N LYS A 200 2.01 6.76 12.32
CA LYS A 200 2.39 5.52 13.01
C LYS A 200 1.15 4.91 13.62
N PHE A 201 0.97 3.61 13.38
CA PHE A 201 -0.02 2.78 14.04
C PHE A 201 0.69 1.94 15.08
N GLN A 202 0.35 2.15 16.36
CA GLN A 202 0.82 1.31 17.45
C GLN A 202 -0.21 0.22 17.69
N VAL A 203 0.23 -1.03 17.59
CA VAL A 203 -0.58 -2.22 17.87
C VAL A 203 -0.09 -2.83 19.18
N MET A 204 -0.95 -2.86 20.17
CA MET A 204 -0.72 -3.52 21.44
C MET A 204 -1.55 -4.80 21.50
N ILE A 205 -0.88 -5.94 21.56
CA ILE A 205 -1.52 -7.24 21.66
C ILE A 205 -1.93 -7.49 23.11
N GLN A 206 -3.18 -7.92 23.28
CA GLN A 206 -3.74 -8.27 24.57
C GLN A 206 -3.45 -9.75 24.83
N LYS A 207 -2.59 -10.02 25.83
CA LYS A 207 -2.39 -11.38 26.33
C LYS A 207 -3.63 -11.78 27.14
N LEU A 208 -4.19 -12.94 26.82
CA LEU A 208 -5.25 -13.59 27.60
C LEU A 208 -4.71 -14.07 28.95
#